data_AF-A0A847GLR7-F1
#
_entry.id   AF-A0A847GLR7-F1
#
_cell.length_a   1.000
_cell.length_b   1.000
_cell.length_c   1.000
_cell.angle_alpha   90.00
_cell.angle_beta   90.00
_cell.angle_gamma   90.00
#
_symmetry.space_group_name_H-M   'P 1'
#
loop_
_entity.id
_entity.type
_entity.pdbx_description
1 polymer ?
#
loop_
_entity_poly.entity_id
_entity_poly.type
_entity_poly.pdbx_seq_one_letter_code
_entity_poly.pdbx_strand_id
1 'polypeptide(L)'
;MMSLHKSFLHGLCCAVIAGCGLQACSAQAPAAEVEGQVDGRATIAYLLGCQKPNGAFGPDGYAHSDLAWNYPAVRALVLLGEPIPRPRDCLVNGVWAAFREPDAHRTNLHWDLYQKVQLNRLLHRAAGLPIAVFPGQRDDGRRLELGNRWTLKFEDRKGAYYGPYGVGVFYDVSTLWYTVSALTGLDGTIANSDLAKEFLVARQSANGGFVDAYRVDTPPDPTAAHLVITCHAVMALRALGLEVPQRDACVEFLRTCQTPDGGFRWSPSHGAHSNQADAWYTWAAVRALDALGARPRDPARCVAWLNGLQNPDGGFGDRPGWDSRIYSTYYAVHALQVLTGDARNAIAAKRVSRSVAQIADGKYRIFQAHFKSAADLAGSPADMVDEVRKMGLHLIGAKTEDVTAARAHAADRGYALEVLANPENYSHKLRWLGGDPADHVSNWLVPPQLSADERRRWEQAAAAGRAGLPWEAFKQQVIRPALQLGTVFYPELDFSMTNAYLVYDDGLDGQPGYNAFLAALGWPAWDWVRQTPYRERWVGKLPALADGDAHGDLAKWRSRPEKQRVLYLAAGHQLPHFLDACRNGRTVCVIRDGREPEGAVLYGTRSAVEYVKRHPAQWQWWTENVGRKP
;
A
#
# COMPACT_ATOMS: atom_id res chain seq x y z
N MET A 1 -1.47 57.80 9.67
CA MET A 1 -1.67 58.61 8.45
C MET A 1 -0.93 57.91 7.32
N MET A 2 -1.65 57.20 6.44
CA MET A 2 -1.94 57.62 5.03
C MET A 2 -0.64 57.88 4.23
N SER A 3 -0.38 57.36 3.02
CA SER A 3 -1.10 56.50 2.07
C SER A 3 -0.24 56.37 0.78
N LEU A 4 -0.40 55.28 0.01
CA LEU A 4 -0.23 55.13 -1.47
C LEU A 4 1.22 55.18 -2.05
N HIS A 5 1.66 54.45 -3.11
CA HIS A 5 0.98 53.69 -4.18
C HIS A 5 1.98 52.83 -5.01
N LYS A 6 1.46 51.75 -5.65
CA LYS A 6 1.80 51.10 -6.97
C LYS A 6 3.12 50.31 -7.12
N SER A 7 3.08 48.98 -7.26
CA SER A 7 2.85 48.15 -8.48
C SER A 7 4.00 48.15 -9.49
N PHE A 8 4.71 47.02 -9.66
CA PHE A 8 5.31 46.58 -10.94
C PHE A 8 5.50 45.05 -10.98
N LEU A 9 5.31 44.51 -12.18
CA LEU A 9 5.22 43.10 -12.59
C LEU A 9 6.53 42.65 -13.25
N HIS A 10 6.79 41.33 -13.23
CA HIS A 10 7.60 40.49 -14.15
C HIS A 10 9.14 40.48 -14.08
N GLY A 11 9.69 39.26 -14.13
CA GLY A 11 11.10 39.00 -14.40
C GLY A 11 11.51 37.54 -14.17
N LEU A 12 11.18 36.64 -15.10
CA LEU A 12 11.75 35.29 -15.24
C LEU A 12 13.29 35.34 -15.27
N CYS A 13 13.96 34.42 -14.58
CA CYS A 13 15.33 34.02 -14.89
C CYS A 13 15.49 32.50 -14.73
N CYS A 14 15.22 31.78 -15.82
CA CYS A 14 15.74 30.42 -16.03
C CYS A 14 17.14 30.55 -16.65
N ALA A 15 18.16 30.02 -15.97
CA ALA A 15 19.49 29.83 -16.55
C ALA A 15 19.63 28.39 -17.06
N VAL A 16 20.03 28.30 -18.33
CA VAL A 16 20.23 27.12 -19.16
C VAL A 16 21.59 26.49 -18.87
N ILE A 17 21.64 25.16 -18.75
CA ILE A 17 22.83 24.36 -19.13
C ILE A 17 22.34 23.17 -19.98
N ALA A 18 22.66 23.21 -21.28
CA ALA A 18 22.56 22.11 -22.24
C ALA A 18 23.93 21.40 -22.30
N GLY A 19 24.04 20.07 -22.34
CA GLY A 19 23.84 19.12 -23.45
C GLY A 19 24.61 17.82 -23.06
N CYS A 20 24.22 16.60 -23.44
CA CYS A 20 24.03 16.09 -24.79
C CYS A 20 22.97 14.97 -24.87
N GLY A 21 22.02 15.13 -25.80
CA GLY A 21 21.75 14.15 -26.86
C GLY A 21 21.18 12.78 -26.50
N LEU A 22 19.86 12.72 -26.27
CA LEU A 22 18.96 11.67 -26.78
C LEU A 22 17.54 12.26 -26.81
N GLN A 23 17.30 13.18 -27.74
CA GLN A 23 15.97 13.71 -28.01
C GLN A 23 15.35 12.93 -29.17
N ALA A 24 14.90 11.71 -28.89
CA ALA A 24 13.88 11.08 -29.70
C ALA A 24 12.53 11.55 -29.17
N CYS A 25 11.92 12.52 -29.85
CA CYS A 25 10.52 12.85 -29.69
C CYS A 25 9.69 11.61 -30.06
N SER A 26 9.43 10.74 -29.10
CA SER A 26 8.41 9.71 -29.25
C SER A 26 7.08 10.39 -28.92
N ALA A 27 6.25 10.64 -29.94
CA ALA A 27 4.85 10.95 -29.70
C ALA A 27 4.28 9.82 -28.81
N GLN A 28 3.89 10.14 -27.58
CA GLN A 28 3.03 9.26 -26.81
C GLN A 28 1.74 9.12 -27.61
N ALA A 29 1.15 7.92 -27.67
CA ALA A 29 -0.19 7.80 -28.19
C ALA A 29 -1.08 8.78 -27.41
N PRO A 30 -1.97 9.53 -28.09
CA PRO A 30 -2.85 10.46 -27.38
C PRO A 30 -3.56 9.71 -26.26
N ALA A 31 -3.56 10.29 -25.06
CA ALA A 31 -4.29 9.72 -23.95
C ALA A 31 -5.77 9.63 -24.34
N ALA A 32 -6.41 8.51 -23.96
CA ALA A 32 -7.83 8.34 -24.19
C ALA A 32 -8.59 9.09 -23.10
N GLU A 33 -9.48 9.99 -23.48
CA GLU A 33 -10.42 10.61 -22.54
C GLU A 33 -11.53 9.61 -22.22
N VAL A 34 -11.69 9.30 -20.93
CA VAL A 34 -12.81 8.52 -20.42
C VAL A 34 -13.75 9.50 -19.72
N GLU A 35 -14.96 9.63 -20.23
CA GLU A 35 -16.02 10.44 -19.63
C GLU A 35 -17.08 9.56 -18.96
N GLY A 36 -17.63 10.05 -17.86
CA GLY A 36 -18.73 9.41 -17.14
C GLY A 36 -19.67 10.45 -16.54
N GLN A 37 -20.97 10.16 -16.63
CA GLN A 37 -21.98 10.83 -15.79
C GLN A 37 -22.05 10.05 -14.48
N VAL A 38 -21.75 10.72 -13.38
CA VAL A 38 -21.59 10.07 -12.07
C VAL A 38 -22.43 10.74 -11.02
N ASP A 39 -22.94 9.93 -10.10
CA ASP A 39 -23.78 10.29 -8.97
C ASP A 39 -23.68 9.18 -7.90
N GLY A 40 -24.57 9.18 -6.90
CA GLY A 40 -24.64 8.10 -5.92
C GLY A 40 -25.00 6.72 -6.51
N ARG A 41 -25.73 6.64 -7.63
CA ARG A 41 -26.06 5.38 -8.30
C ARG A 41 -24.86 4.81 -9.04
N ALA A 42 -24.05 5.66 -9.67
CA ALA A 42 -22.79 5.24 -10.28
C ALA A 42 -21.83 4.63 -9.24
N THR A 43 -21.78 5.19 -8.02
CA THR A 43 -21.01 4.62 -6.90
C THR A 43 -21.52 3.22 -6.50
N ILE A 44 -22.84 3.04 -6.45
CA ILE A 44 -23.44 1.73 -6.20
C ILE A 44 -23.06 0.74 -7.31
N ALA A 45 -23.16 1.15 -8.57
CA ALA A 45 -22.81 0.32 -9.72
C ALA A 45 -21.33 -0.09 -9.71
N TYR A 46 -20.42 0.83 -9.38
CA TYR A 46 -19.00 0.53 -9.18
C TYR A 46 -18.79 -0.54 -8.11
N LEU A 47 -19.38 -0.36 -6.92
CA LEU A 47 -19.24 -1.30 -5.81
C LEU A 47 -19.81 -2.69 -6.17
N LEU A 48 -20.98 -2.75 -6.82
CA LEU A 48 -21.58 -4.01 -7.27
C LEU A 48 -20.74 -4.69 -8.36
N GLY A 49 -20.11 -3.92 -9.24
CA GLY A 49 -19.16 -4.45 -10.24
C GLY A 49 -17.93 -5.11 -9.63
N CYS A 50 -17.56 -4.74 -8.39
CA CYS A 50 -16.49 -5.38 -7.64
C CYS A 50 -16.87 -6.72 -7.00
N GLN A 51 -18.15 -7.14 -7.05
CA GLN A 51 -18.56 -8.43 -6.52
C GLN A 51 -18.12 -9.58 -7.44
N LYS A 52 -17.49 -10.61 -6.87
CA LYS A 52 -16.97 -11.76 -7.62
C LYS A 52 -18.00 -12.89 -7.71
N PRO A 53 -17.81 -13.90 -8.58
CA PRO A 53 -18.75 -15.03 -8.71
C PRO A 53 -18.97 -15.84 -7.42
N ASN A 54 -18.04 -15.77 -6.46
CA ASN A 54 -18.21 -16.38 -5.13
C ASN A 54 -19.06 -15.52 -4.17
N GLY A 55 -19.56 -14.36 -4.59
CA GLY A 55 -20.39 -13.46 -3.78
C GLY A 55 -19.62 -12.51 -2.85
N ALA A 56 -18.31 -12.68 -2.68
CA ALA A 56 -17.47 -11.73 -1.95
C ALA A 56 -16.96 -10.62 -2.88
N PHE A 57 -16.51 -9.50 -2.31
CA PHE A 57 -15.97 -8.38 -3.08
C PHE A 57 -14.44 -8.42 -3.16
N GLY A 58 -13.92 -7.91 -4.27
CA GLY A 58 -12.49 -7.77 -4.53
C GLY A 58 -12.23 -6.64 -5.51
N PRO A 59 -10.97 -6.22 -5.69
CA PRO A 59 -10.63 -5.03 -6.46
C PRO A 59 -11.07 -5.17 -7.92
N ASP A 60 -11.40 -4.04 -8.56
CA ASP A 60 -11.83 -4.04 -9.97
C ASP A 60 -10.71 -4.55 -10.89
N GLY A 61 -11.08 -5.29 -11.95
CA GLY A 61 -10.12 -5.88 -12.88
C GLY A 61 -9.38 -7.14 -12.38
N TYR A 62 -9.62 -7.58 -11.14
CA TYR A 62 -9.06 -8.82 -10.58
C TYR A 62 -10.15 -9.87 -10.33
N ALA A 63 -9.82 -11.17 -10.44
CA ALA A 63 -10.81 -12.22 -10.20
C ALA A 63 -10.96 -12.61 -8.72
N HIS A 64 -9.93 -12.32 -7.91
CA HIS A 64 -9.93 -12.65 -6.49
C HIS A 64 -10.79 -11.70 -5.64
N SER A 65 -11.14 -12.20 -4.47
CA SER A 65 -11.81 -11.50 -3.38
C SER A 65 -11.06 -11.75 -2.08
N ASP A 66 -11.19 -10.84 -1.11
CA ASP A 66 -10.63 -11.01 0.24
C ASP A 66 -11.49 -10.24 1.24
N LEU A 67 -11.44 -10.62 2.51
CA LEU A 67 -12.03 -9.86 3.60
C LEU A 67 -11.72 -8.37 3.52
N ALA A 68 -10.47 -8.04 3.20
CA ALA A 68 -10.00 -6.67 3.11
C ALA A 68 -10.83 -5.78 2.18
N TRP A 69 -11.35 -6.33 1.09
CA TRP A 69 -12.19 -5.58 0.16
C TRP A 69 -13.67 -5.79 0.45
N ASN A 70 -14.00 -6.96 1.00
CA ASN A 70 -15.35 -7.37 1.32
C ASN A 70 -16.03 -6.45 2.33
N TYR A 71 -15.40 -6.22 3.49
CA TYR A 71 -16.01 -5.37 4.53
C TYR A 71 -16.24 -3.93 4.06
N PRO A 72 -15.26 -3.21 3.49
CA PRO A 72 -15.46 -1.86 3.00
C PRO A 72 -16.55 -1.76 1.92
N ALA A 73 -16.61 -2.70 0.97
CA ALA A 73 -17.64 -2.71 -0.07
C ALA A 73 -19.05 -2.85 0.51
N VAL A 74 -19.26 -3.85 1.37
CA VAL A 74 -20.56 -4.09 2.02
C VAL A 74 -20.94 -2.90 2.89
N ARG A 75 -19.99 -2.33 3.64
CA ARG A 75 -20.26 -1.15 4.47
C ARG A 75 -20.67 0.05 3.64
N ALA A 76 -20.02 0.30 2.50
CA ALA A 76 -20.40 1.38 1.60
C ALA A 76 -21.81 1.18 1.01
N LEU A 77 -22.13 -0.03 0.55
CA LEU A 77 -23.46 -0.37 0.01
C LEU A 77 -24.57 -0.15 1.05
N VAL A 78 -24.37 -0.60 2.30
CA VAL A 78 -25.35 -0.36 3.38
C VAL A 78 -25.56 1.13 3.64
N LEU A 79 -24.48 1.93 3.65
CA LEU A 79 -24.59 3.39 3.87
C LEU A 79 -25.28 4.11 2.71
N LEU A 80 -25.22 3.55 1.50
CA LEU A 80 -25.94 4.05 0.32
C LEU A 80 -27.40 3.54 0.23
N GLY A 81 -27.83 2.73 1.19
CA GLY A 81 -29.15 2.13 1.24
C GLY A 81 -29.38 1.05 0.18
N GLU A 82 -28.32 0.38 -0.27
CA GLU A 82 -28.40 -0.69 -1.27
C GLU A 82 -28.44 -2.07 -0.59
N PRO A 83 -29.34 -2.98 -0.98
CA PRO A 83 -29.33 -4.35 -0.51
C PRO A 83 -28.04 -5.07 -0.90
N ILE A 84 -27.54 -5.94 -0.01
CA ILE A 84 -26.33 -6.72 -0.27
C ILE A 84 -26.70 -7.95 -1.09
N PRO A 85 -26.16 -8.11 -2.32
CA PRO A 85 -26.44 -9.30 -3.10
C PRO A 85 -25.75 -10.52 -2.48
N ARG A 86 -26.45 -11.65 -2.44
CA ARG A 86 -25.93 -12.94 -1.94
C ARG A 86 -25.20 -12.80 -0.58
N PRO A 87 -25.87 -12.25 0.45
CA PRO A 87 -25.21 -11.88 1.71
C PRO A 87 -24.58 -13.08 2.42
N ARG A 88 -25.19 -14.28 2.29
CA ARG A 88 -24.63 -15.53 2.85
C ARG A 88 -23.30 -15.89 2.19
N ASP A 89 -23.22 -15.83 0.87
CA ASP A 89 -22.00 -16.17 0.13
C ASP A 89 -20.90 -15.14 0.40
N CYS A 90 -21.28 -13.86 0.45
CA CYS A 90 -20.39 -12.77 0.87
C CYS A 90 -19.78 -13.02 2.26
N LEU A 91 -20.58 -13.47 3.23
CA LEU A 91 -20.07 -13.84 4.55
C LEU A 91 -19.18 -15.07 4.48
N VAL A 92 -19.61 -16.16 3.84
CA VAL A 92 -18.86 -17.43 3.85
C VAL A 92 -17.51 -17.31 3.12
N ASN A 93 -17.49 -16.64 1.97
CA ASN A 93 -16.33 -16.59 1.09
C ASN A 93 -15.44 -15.36 1.35
N GLY A 94 -15.97 -14.32 2.01
CA GLY A 94 -15.26 -13.07 2.26
C GLY A 94 -14.94 -12.81 3.73
N VAL A 95 -14.97 -13.84 4.60
CA VAL A 95 -14.46 -13.77 5.98
C VAL A 95 -13.06 -14.34 6.14
N TRP A 96 -12.45 -14.85 5.07
CA TRP A 96 -11.09 -15.37 5.09
C TRP A 96 -10.20 -14.40 4.32
N ALA A 97 -9.02 -14.16 4.88
CA ALA A 97 -7.97 -13.40 4.23
C ALA A 97 -6.93 -14.37 3.65
N ALA A 98 -6.42 -14.09 2.46
CA ALA A 98 -5.49 -14.93 1.72
C ALA A 98 -4.20 -15.22 2.52
N PHE A 99 -3.79 -14.31 3.40
CA PHE A 99 -2.61 -14.52 4.25
C PHE A 99 -2.79 -15.59 5.35
N ARG A 100 -3.98 -16.18 5.49
CA ARG A 100 -4.24 -17.32 6.38
C ARG A 100 -4.16 -18.67 5.66
N GLU A 101 -3.83 -18.68 4.38
CA GLU A 101 -3.54 -19.92 3.64
C GLU A 101 -2.39 -20.70 4.29
N PRO A 102 -2.32 -22.03 4.07
CA PRO A 102 -1.19 -22.83 4.52
C PRO A 102 0.14 -22.15 4.16
N ASP A 103 1.07 -22.17 5.10
CA ASP A 103 2.40 -21.57 5.02
C ASP A 103 2.46 -20.03 5.03
N ALA A 104 1.37 -19.28 4.82
CA ALA A 104 1.43 -17.81 4.78
C ALA A 104 1.77 -17.15 6.13
N HIS A 105 2.50 -16.01 6.08
CA HIS A 105 2.85 -15.24 7.28
C HIS A 105 1.67 -14.46 7.83
N ARG A 106 1.41 -14.66 9.13
CA ARG A 106 0.24 -14.15 9.83
C ARG A 106 0.47 -12.78 10.49
N THR A 107 0.78 -11.76 9.70
CA THR A 107 1.25 -10.45 10.23
C THR A 107 0.15 -9.41 10.50
N ASN A 108 -1.06 -9.56 9.95
CA ASN A 108 -2.14 -8.55 10.01
C ASN A 108 -3.40 -9.00 10.79
N LEU A 109 -3.21 -9.74 11.87
CA LEU A 109 -4.31 -10.46 12.52
C LEU A 109 -5.35 -9.58 13.23
N HIS A 110 -4.95 -8.46 13.84
CA HIS A 110 -5.87 -7.55 14.52
C HIS A 110 -6.84 -6.87 13.58
N TRP A 111 -6.33 -6.42 12.44
CA TRP A 111 -7.10 -5.74 11.41
C TRP A 111 -8.08 -6.69 10.70
N ASP A 112 -7.63 -7.92 10.42
CA ASP A 112 -8.46 -9.01 9.92
C ASP A 112 -9.60 -9.34 10.90
N LEU A 113 -9.28 -9.51 12.18
CA LEU A 113 -10.29 -9.76 13.21
C LEU A 113 -11.32 -8.62 13.30
N TYR A 114 -10.87 -7.37 13.29
CA TYR A 114 -11.73 -6.19 13.23
C TYR A 114 -12.71 -6.28 12.06
N GLN A 115 -12.21 -6.45 10.83
CA GLN A 115 -13.07 -6.46 9.65
C GLN A 115 -14.08 -7.62 9.65
N LYS A 116 -13.70 -8.82 10.11
CA LYS A 116 -14.63 -9.95 10.20
C LYS A 116 -15.79 -9.66 11.13
N VAL A 117 -15.48 -9.17 12.34
CA VAL A 117 -16.50 -8.85 13.32
C VAL A 117 -17.43 -7.76 12.78
N GLN A 118 -16.86 -6.70 12.18
CA GLN A 118 -17.67 -5.64 11.61
C GLN A 118 -18.55 -6.10 10.44
N LEU A 119 -18.01 -6.91 9.51
CA LEU A 119 -18.76 -7.50 8.40
C LEU A 119 -19.91 -8.37 8.90
N ASN A 120 -19.64 -9.24 9.88
CA ASN A 120 -20.61 -10.16 10.44
C ASN A 120 -21.76 -9.40 11.12
N ARG A 121 -21.44 -8.40 11.97
CA ARG A 121 -22.47 -7.52 12.56
C ARG A 121 -23.26 -6.77 11.51
N LEU A 122 -22.59 -6.29 10.47
CA LEU A 122 -23.22 -5.51 9.41
C LEU A 122 -24.23 -6.38 8.64
N LEU A 123 -23.84 -7.57 8.22
CA LEU A 123 -24.72 -8.51 7.52
C LEU A 123 -25.83 -9.06 8.41
N HIS A 124 -25.58 -9.21 9.72
CA HIS A 124 -26.64 -9.53 10.67
C HIS A 124 -27.73 -8.46 10.67
N ARG A 125 -27.35 -7.18 10.77
CA ARG A 125 -28.31 -6.07 10.79
C ARG A 125 -28.98 -5.81 9.43
N ALA A 126 -28.19 -5.86 8.35
CA ALA A 126 -28.64 -5.46 7.02
C ALA A 126 -29.34 -6.59 6.26
N ALA A 127 -29.05 -7.86 6.57
CA ALA A 127 -29.55 -9.03 5.83
C ALA A 127 -30.13 -10.14 6.72
N GLY A 128 -30.26 -9.91 8.03
CA GLY A 128 -30.86 -10.87 8.97
C GLY A 128 -30.05 -12.16 9.15
N LEU A 129 -28.77 -12.18 8.77
CA LEU A 129 -27.92 -13.36 8.95
C LEU A 129 -27.64 -13.58 10.45
N PRO A 130 -27.52 -14.83 10.94
CA PRO A 130 -27.08 -15.06 12.31
C PRO A 130 -25.65 -14.56 12.49
N ILE A 131 -25.31 -14.07 13.68
CA ILE A 131 -23.93 -13.72 13.98
C ILE A 131 -23.11 -15.01 14.03
N ALA A 132 -22.27 -15.23 13.02
CA ALA A 132 -21.47 -16.45 12.94
C ALA A 132 -20.33 -16.43 13.96
N VAL A 133 -20.31 -17.41 14.87
CA VAL A 133 -19.12 -17.72 15.69
C VAL A 133 -18.09 -18.35 14.78
N PHE A 134 -16.93 -17.72 14.62
CA PHE A 134 -15.94 -18.15 13.64
C PHE A 134 -15.15 -19.39 14.12
N PRO A 135 -15.25 -20.54 13.44
CA PRO A 135 -14.51 -21.74 13.84
C PRO A 135 -13.01 -21.61 13.55
N GLY A 136 -12.15 -22.11 14.44
CA GLY A 136 -10.72 -22.32 14.17
C GLY A 136 -9.87 -21.06 13.97
N GLN A 137 -10.23 -19.92 14.57
CA GLN A 137 -9.54 -18.65 14.30
C GLN A 137 -8.19 -18.47 14.98
N ARG A 138 -7.90 -19.26 16.00
CA ARG A 138 -6.68 -19.25 16.78
C ARG A 138 -5.93 -20.56 16.57
N ASP A 139 -4.60 -20.50 16.64
CA ASP A 139 -3.73 -21.67 16.57
C ASP A 139 -4.02 -22.72 17.65
N ASP A 140 -4.73 -22.31 18.72
CA ASP A 140 -5.18 -23.17 19.81
C ASP A 140 -6.53 -23.87 19.55
N GLY A 141 -7.14 -23.69 18.37
CA GLY A 141 -8.40 -24.32 17.98
C GLY A 141 -9.66 -23.75 18.66
N ARG A 142 -9.54 -22.74 19.53
CA ARG A 142 -10.67 -22.14 20.25
C ARG A 142 -11.44 -21.15 19.38
N ARG A 143 -12.75 -21.05 19.64
CA ARG A 143 -13.70 -20.20 18.88
C ARG A 143 -13.90 -18.86 19.59
N LEU A 144 -14.06 -17.77 18.84
CA LEU A 144 -14.47 -16.49 19.42
C LEU A 144 -15.97 -16.49 19.70
N GLU A 145 -16.36 -16.51 20.97
CA GLU A 145 -17.76 -16.50 21.40
C GLU A 145 -18.26 -15.08 21.71
N LEU A 146 -19.58 -14.90 21.62
CA LEU A 146 -20.27 -13.65 21.96
C LEU A 146 -20.28 -13.45 23.49
N GLY A 147 -20.24 -12.20 23.93
CA GLY A 147 -20.37 -11.87 25.36
C GLY A 147 -19.16 -12.20 26.21
N ASN A 148 -18.06 -12.68 25.62
CA ASN A 148 -16.86 -13.07 26.35
C ASN A 148 -16.25 -11.92 27.16
N ARG A 149 -15.67 -12.25 28.32
CA ARG A 149 -14.84 -11.35 29.10
C ARG A 149 -13.38 -11.49 28.70
N TRP A 150 -12.73 -10.38 28.42
CA TRP A 150 -11.36 -10.29 27.91
C TRP A 150 -10.48 -9.45 28.83
N THR A 151 -9.17 -9.73 28.80
CA THR A 151 -8.15 -8.90 29.42
C THR A 151 -7.21 -8.39 28.33
N LEU A 152 -6.95 -7.08 28.29
CA LEU A 152 -5.95 -6.51 27.39
C LEU A 152 -4.54 -6.75 27.92
N LYS A 153 -3.59 -6.92 27.00
CA LYS A 153 -2.17 -7.03 27.33
C LYS A 153 -1.34 -6.24 26.31
N PHE A 154 -0.54 -5.30 26.80
CA PHE A 154 0.45 -4.62 25.98
C PHE A 154 1.70 -5.51 25.87
N GLU A 155 2.23 -5.68 24.66
CA GLU A 155 3.50 -6.38 24.42
C GLU A 155 4.35 -5.61 23.39
N ASP A 156 5.67 -5.70 23.53
CA ASP A 156 6.59 -5.27 22.47
C ASP A 156 6.33 -6.10 21.21
N ARG A 157 6.45 -5.47 20.03
CA ARG A 157 6.22 -6.13 18.74
C ARG A 157 7.25 -7.24 18.49
N LYS A 158 6.94 -8.47 18.89
CA LYS A 158 7.85 -9.64 18.79
C LYS A 158 7.25 -10.78 17.98
N GLY A 159 6.79 -10.53 16.75
CA GLY A 159 6.30 -11.58 15.82
C GLY A 159 5.14 -12.49 16.31
N ALA A 160 4.71 -12.35 17.57
CA ALA A 160 3.63 -13.07 18.21
C ALA A 160 2.39 -12.19 18.12
N TYR A 161 1.53 -12.52 17.16
CA TYR A 161 0.36 -11.71 16.82
C TYR A 161 -0.91 -12.14 17.56
N TYR A 162 -0.84 -13.22 18.37
CA TYR A 162 -1.91 -13.67 19.28
C TYR A 162 -1.37 -13.85 20.70
N GLY A 163 -2.09 -13.28 21.67
CA GLY A 163 -2.00 -13.71 23.08
C GLY A 163 -2.89 -14.91 23.36
N PRO A 164 -2.83 -15.54 24.55
CA PRO A 164 -3.72 -16.61 24.98
C PRO A 164 -5.22 -16.30 24.82
N TYR A 165 -6.09 -17.32 24.78
CA TYR A 165 -7.54 -17.09 24.70
C TYR A 165 -8.04 -16.30 25.92
N GLY A 166 -8.96 -15.37 25.72
CA GLY A 166 -9.36 -14.40 26.73
C GLY A 166 -8.38 -13.22 26.89
N VAL A 167 -7.26 -13.19 26.14
CA VAL A 167 -6.29 -12.10 26.18
C VAL A 167 -6.22 -11.38 24.82
N GLY A 168 -6.53 -10.08 24.82
CA GLY A 168 -6.36 -9.19 23.67
C GLY A 168 -4.98 -8.53 23.70
N VAL A 169 -4.02 -9.10 22.98
CA VAL A 169 -2.67 -8.51 22.85
C VAL A 169 -2.68 -7.37 21.85
N PHE A 170 -2.03 -6.27 22.19
CA PHE A 170 -1.80 -5.12 21.31
C PHE A 170 -0.39 -4.55 21.54
N TYR A 171 0.13 -3.81 20.57
CA TYR A 171 1.51 -3.28 20.61
C TYR A 171 1.61 -1.82 20.14
N ASP A 172 0.58 -1.30 19.49
CA ASP A 172 0.50 0.09 19.03
C ASP A 172 -0.94 0.60 19.15
N VAL A 173 -1.19 1.88 18.86
CA VAL A 173 -2.53 2.48 19.01
C VAL A 173 -3.52 1.87 18.02
N SER A 174 -3.04 1.52 16.81
CA SER A 174 -3.90 0.97 15.75
C SER A 174 -4.39 -0.44 16.10
N THR A 175 -3.50 -1.30 16.57
CA THR A 175 -3.81 -2.65 17.02
C THR A 175 -4.66 -2.65 18.28
N LEU A 176 -4.45 -1.69 19.19
CA LEU A 176 -5.36 -1.49 20.33
C LEU A 176 -6.78 -1.19 19.84
N TRP A 177 -6.94 -0.24 18.92
CA TRP A 177 -8.25 0.10 18.35
C TRP A 177 -8.91 -1.11 17.67
N TYR A 178 -8.20 -1.80 16.78
CA TYR A 178 -8.75 -2.96 16.08
C TYR A 178 -9.16 -4.08 17.05
N THR A 179 -8.35 -4.32 18.09
CA THR A 179 -8.66 -5.29 19.16
C THR A 179 -9.91 -4.88 19.92
N VAL A 180 -9.91 -3.69 20.51
CA VAL A 180 -11.05 -3.18 21.30
C VAL A 180 -12.33 -3.21 20.48
N SER A 181 -12.27 -2.75 19.23
CA SER A 181 -13.44 -2.70 18.36
C SER A 181 -13.96 -4.09 17.98
N ALA A 182 -13.08 -5.06 17.77
CA ALA A 182 -13.49 -6.44 17.53
C ALA A 182 -14.12 -7.08 18.77
N LEU A 183 -13.47 -6.95 19.94
CA LEU A 183 -13.92 -7.60 21.17
C LEU A 183 -15.26 -7.05 21.66
N THR A 184 -15.40 -5.72 21.70
CA THR A 184 -16.68 -5.06 22.01
C THR A 184 -17.71 -5.26 20.90
N GLY A 185 -17.26 -5.42 19.65
CA GLY A 185 -18.07 -5.79 18.50
C GLY A 185 -18.76 -7.16 18.65
N LEU A 186 -18.20 -8.08 19.43
CA LEU A 186 -18.81 -9.37 19.75
C LEU A 186 -19.62 -9.33 21.06
N ASP A 187 -20.02 -8.14 21.50
CA ASP A 187 -20.70 -7.88 22.77
C ASP A 187 -19.85 -8.31 23.99
N GLY A 188 -18.54 -8.46 23.80
CA GLY A 188 -17.60 -8.80 24.86
C GLY A 188 -17.27 -7.62 25.76
N THR A 189 -16.79 -7.93 26.97
CA THR A 189 -16.36 -6.95 27.96
C THR A 189 -14.85 -7.00 28.15
N ILE A 190 -14.23 -5.86 28.46
CA ILE A 190 -12.80 -5.76 28.75
C ILE A 190 -12.63 -5.46 30.23
N ALA A 191 -11.97 -6.37 30.95
CA ALA A 191 -11.85 -6.37 32.40
C ALA A 191 -10.92 -5.28 32.96
N ASN A 192 -9.95 -4.86 32.17
CA ASN A 192 -8.88 -3.93 32.55
C ASN A 192 -8.76 -2.77 31.55
N SER A 193 -9.87 -2.08 31.28
CA SER A 193 -9.91 -0.93 30.37
C SER A 193 -8.96 0.20 30.78
N ASP A 194 -8.59 0.30 32.05
CA ASP A 194 -7.62 1.26 32.56
C ASP A 194 -6.24 1.10 31.91
N LEU A 195 -5.82 -0.12 31.55
CA LEU A 195 -4.57 -0.34 30.81
C LEU A 195 -4.58 0.40 29.47
N ALA A 196 -5.71 0.35 28.74
CA ALA A 196 -5.85 1.07 27.48
C ALA A 196 -5.85 2.60 27.70
N LYS A 197 -6.49 3.06 28.78
CA LYS A 197 -6.51 4.47 29.16
C LYS A 197 -5.09 4.98 29.43
N GLU A 198 -4.35 4.31 30.29
CA GLU A 198 -2.97 4.66 30.64
C GLU A 198 -2.06 4.66 29.40
N PHE A 199 -2.17 3.62 28.59
CA PHE A 199 -1.41 3.48 27.34
C PHE A 199 -1.66 4.65 26.37
N LEU A 200 -2.92 5.05 26.20
CA LEU A 200 -3.31 6.13 25.29
C LEU A 200 -2.98 7.51 25.86
N VAL A 201 -3.23 7.75 27.14
CA VAL A 201 -2.90 9.04 27.81
C VAL A 201 -1.40 9.32 27.70
N ALA A 202 -0.55 8.30 27.89
CA ALA A 202 0.89 8.44 27.70
C ALA A 202 1.27 8.87 26.28
N ARG A 203 0.43 8.58 25.28
CA ARG A 203 0.66 8.88 23.86
C ARG A 203 -0.06 10.13 23.37
N GLN A 204 -0.73 10.88 24.24
CA GLN A 204 -1.30 12.17 23.88
C GLN A 204 -0.25 13.26 24.01
N SER A 205 -0.04 14.02 22.94
CA SER A 205 0.86 15.17 22.92
C SER A 205 0.15 16.45 23.38
N ALA A 206 0.91 17.52 23.65
CA ALA A 206 0.37 18.79 24.15
C ALA A 206 -0.55 19.54 23.16
N ASN A 207 -0.53 19.20 21.87
CA ASN A 207 -1.50 19.75 20.90
C ASN A 207 -2.84 19.00 20.90
N GLY A 208 -3.00 17.97 21.74
CA GLY A 208 -4.20 17.14 21.85
C GLY A 208 -4.23 15.92 20.92
N GLY A 209 -3.38 15.88 19.88
CA GLY A 209 -3.21 14.73 19.01
C GLY A 209 -2.41 13.60 19.65
N PHE A 210 -2.61 12.37 19.15
CA PHE A 210 -1.92 11.17 19.63
C PHE A 210 -0.80 10.75 18.69
N VAL A 211 0.26 10.18 19.27
CA VAL A 211 1.40 9.58 18.56
C VAL A 211 1.30 8.05 18.59
N ASP A 212 1.91 7.37 17.62
CA ASP A 212 2.02 5.89 17.64
C ASP A 212 3.33 5.44 18.32
N ALA A 213 3.78 6.19 19.34
CA ALA A 213 5.10 6.00 19.91
C ALA A 213 5.26 4.60 20.51
N TYR A 214 6.31 3.90 20.09
CA TYR A 214 6.67 2.57 20.60
C TYR A 214 6.91 2.61 22.11
N ARG A 215 7.70 3.59 22.57
CA ARG A 215 7.99 3.87 23.98
C ARG A 215 7.80 5.36 24.26
N VAL A 216 7.31 5.65 25.46
CA VAL A 216 7.03 7.02 25.91
C VAL A 216 7.95 7.31 27.09
N ASP A 217 9.10 7.92 26.83
CA ASP A 217 10.05 8.30 27.87
C ASP A 217 9.89 9.79 28.28
N THR A 218 9.11 10.56 27.51
CA THR A 218 8.80 11.98 27.72
C THR A 218 7.40 12.29 27.18
N PRO A 219 6.75 13.42 27.54
CA PRO A 219 5.55 13.85 26.86
C PRO A 219 5.80 13.85 25.34
N PRO A 220 4.96 13.19 24.53
CA PRO A 220 5.23 13.06 23.11
C PRO A 220 5.38 14.41 22.41
N ASP A 221 6.35 14.48 21.48
CA ASP A 221 6.54 15.63 20.60
C ASP A 221 5.24 15.92 19.83
N PRO A 222 4.63 17.11 19.97
CA PRO A 222 3.43 17.49 19.23
C PRO A 222 3.56 17.38 17.70
N THR A 223 4.78 17.50 17.15
CA THR A 223 5.02 17.38 15.70
C THR A 223 4.91 15.95 15.20
N ALA A 224 5.04 14.96 16.09
CA ALA A 224 4.87 13.54 15.78
C ALA A 224 3.41 13.06 15.85
N ALA A 225 2.48 13.92 16.30
CA ALA A 225 1.06 13.59 16.36
C ALA A 225 0.51 13.32 14.96
N HIS A 226 -0.29 12.25 14.82
CA HIS A 226 -0.78 11.79 13.54
C HIS A 226 -2.30 11.60 13.57
N LEU A 227 -3.00 12.19 12.61
CA LEU A 227 -4.46 12.24 12.55
C LEU A 227 -5.14 10.87 12.67
N VAL A 228 -4.67 9.88 11.92
CA VAL A 228 -5.24 8.52 11.97
C VAL A 228 -5.05 7.90 13.36
N ILE A 229 -3.91 8.15 14.00
CA ILE A 229 -3.60 7.61 15.32
C ILE A 229 -4.47 8.28 16.37
N THR A 230 -4.68 9.59 16.26
CA THR A 230 -5.69 10.33 17.02
C THR A 230 -7.09 9.73 16.83
N CYS A 231 -7.50 9.42 15.60
CA CYS A 231 -8.78 8.77 15.34
C CYS A 231 -8.86 7.40 16.03
N HIS A 232 -7.84 6.55 15.92
CA HIS A 232 -7.83 5.23 16.57
C HIS A 232 -7.90 5.34 18.09
N ALA A 233 -7.15 6.25 18.71
CA ALA A 233 -7.19 6.51 20.14
C ALA A 233 -8.59 6.96 20.62
N VAL A 234 -9.17 7.95 19.93
CA VAL A 234 -10.53 8.45 20.22
C VAL A 234 -11.55 7.31 20.13
N MET A 235 -11.52 6.55 19.04
CA MET A 235 -12.45 5.45 18.83
C MET A 235 -12.30 4.34 19.88
N ALA A 236 -11.06 4.01 20.28
CA ALA A 236 -10.79 3.01 21.31
C ALA A 236 -11.32 3.45 22.68
N LEU A 237 -11.05 4.69 23.11
CA LEU A 237 -11.56 5.23 24.37
C LEU A 237 -13.08 5.22 24.41
N ARG A 238 -13.73 5.68 23.32
CA ARG A 238 -15.19 5.71 23.21
C ARG A 238 -15.80 4.31 23.24
N ALA A 239 -15.21 3.33 22.56
CA ALA A 239 -15.68 1.95 22.58
C ALA A 239 -15.57 1.29 23.97
N LEU A 240 -14.63 1.77 24.80
CA LEU A 240 -14.48 1.34 26.20
C LEU A 240 -15.37 2.12 27.18
N GLY A 241 -16.16 3.08 26.71
CA GLY A 241 -16.95 3.97 27.58
C GLY A 241 -16.10 4.96 28.38
N LEU A 242 -14.86 5.21 27.96
CA LEU A 242 -13.92 6.11 28.62
C LEU A 242 -13.99 7.52 28.01
N GLU A 243 -13.69 8.53 28.83
CA GLU A 243 -13.55 9.90 28.36
C GLU A 243 -12.28 10.09 27.53
N VAL A 244 -12.36 10.97 26.53
CA VAL A 244 -11.20 11.37 25.73
C VAL A 244 -10.47 12.50 26.47
N PRO A 245 -9.20 12.30 26.88
CA PRO A 245 -8.43 13.34 27.55
C PRO A 245 -8.17 14.52 26.61
N GLN A 246 -8.10 15.74 27.16
CA GLN A 246 -7.87 16.98 26.41
C GLN A 246 -8.77 17.10 25.16
N ARG A 247 -10.05 16.73 25.29
CA ARG A 247 -11.02 16.64 24.19
C ARG A 247 -10.97 17.85 23.24
N ASP A 248 -10.97 19.06 23.79
CA ASP A 248 -11.04 20.28 22.96
C ASP A 248 -9.74 20.53 22.19
N ALA A 249 -8.58 20.25 22.79
CA ALA A 249 -7.30 20.29 22.07
C ALA A 249 -7.26 19.23 20.95
N CYS A 250 -7.79 18.02 21.21
CA CYS A 250 -7.92 16.98 20.19
C CYS A 250 -8.81 17.42 19.02
N VAL A 251 -9.95 18.05 19.30
CA VAL A 251 -10.84 18.65 18.27
C VAL A 251 -10.09 19.70 17.46
N GLU A 252 -9.36 20.61 18.10
CA GLU A 252 -8.62 21.65 17.39
C GLU A 252 -7.45 21.09 16.57
N PHE A 253 -6.71 20.09 17.07
CA PHE A 253 -5.72 19.37 16.28
C PHE A 253 -6.32 18.81 14.99
N LEU A 254 -7.41 18.04 15.10
CA LEU A 254 -8.10 17.47 13.93
C LEU A 254 -8.56 18.57 12.96
N ARG A 255 -9.12 19.66 13.46
CA ARG A 255 -9.55 20.81 12.65
C ARG A 255 -8.41 21.54 11.95
N THR A 256 -7.24 21.66 12.58
CA THR A 256 -6.03 22.24 11.95
C THR A 256 -5.46 21.40 10.82
N CYS A 257 -5.75 20.10 10.80
CA CYS A 257 -5.39 19.22 9.71
C CYS A 257 -6.25 19.40 8.46
N GLN A 258 -7.38 20.12 8.53
CA GLN A 258 -8.17 20.44 7.35
C GLN A 258 -7.40 21.42 6.45
N THR A 259 -7.22 21.04 5.19
CA THR A 259 -6.56 21.86 4.17
C THR A 259 -7.53 22.90 3.58
N PRO A 260 -7.02 23.97 2.93
CA PRO A 260 -7.85 24.96 2.25
C PRO A 260 -8.78 24.37 1.17
N ASP A 261 -8.39 23.23 0.56
CA ASP A 261 -9.15 22.51 -0.46
C ASP A 261 -10.32 21.70 0.11
N GLY A 262 -10.34 21.46 1.44
CA GLY A 262 -11.44 20.80 2.15
C GLY A 262 -11.09 19.43 2.72
N GLY A 263 -10.19 18.68 2.07
CA GLY A 263 -9.68 17.41 2.58
C GLY A 263 -8.70 17.60 3.74
N PHE A 264 -8.29 16.50 4.37
CA PHE A 264 -7.41 16.52 5.54
C PHE A 264 -6.05 15.90 5.25
N ARG A 265 -5.00 16.53 5.78
CA ARG A 265 -3.65 15.96 5.87
C ARG A 265 -3.45 15.32 7.24
N TRP A 266 -2.37 14.56 7.46
CA TRP A 266 -2.20 13.81 8.71
C TRP A 266 -1.59 14.60 9.86
N SER A 267 -0.92 15.73 9.58
CA SER A 267 -0.38 16.66 10.58
C SER A 267 -0.58 18.13 10.16
N PRO A 268 -0.82 19.05 11.10
CA PRO A 268 -1.03 20.46 10.77
C PRO A 268 0.22 21.14 10.18
N SER A 269 1.43 20.65 10.46
CA SER A 269 2.67 21.35 10.12
C SER A 269 3.82 20.46 9.61
N HIS A 270 3.67 19.14 9.58
CA HIS A 270 4.78 18.26 9.14
C HIS A 270 5.11 18.46 7.66
N GLY A 271 6.40 18.61 7.32
CA GLY A 271 6.89 18.89 5.97
C GLY A 271 7.08 17.66 5.07
N ALA A 272 6.50 16.51 5.42
CA ALA A 272 6.66 15.29 4.62
C ALA A 272 5.77 15.36 3.37
N HIS A 273 6.20 14.77 2.27
CA HIS A 273 5.41 14.76 1.03
C HIS A 273 4.13 13.92 1.20
N SER A 274 4.15 12.92 2.07
CA SER A 274 2.95 12.18 2.48
C SER A 274 1.90 13.04 3.20
N ASN A 275 2.23 14.23 3.72
CA ASN A 275 1.32 15.10 4.47
C ASN A 275 0.41 15.96 3.59
N GLN A 276 -0.33 15.30 2.70
CA GLN A 276 -1.27 15.89 1.76
C GLN A 276 -2.72 15.49 2.07
N ALA A 277 -3.67 16.22 1.48
CA ALA A 277 -5.08 15.86 1.58
C ALA A 277 -5.34 14.48 0.95
N ASP A 278 -5.99 13.59 1.70
CA ASP A 278 -6.22 12.20 1.30
C ASP A 278 -7.55 11.66 1.85
N ALA A 279 -8.17 10.73 1.13
CA ALA A 279 -9.48 10.17 1.48
C ALA A 279 -9.47 9.45 2.84
N TRP A 280 -8.39 8.72 3.16
CA TRP A 280 -8.25 8.01 4.43
C TRP A 280 -8.09 8.98 5.59
N TYR A 281 -7.25 10.01 5.44
CA TYR A 281 -7.09 11.06 6.45
C TYR A 281 -8.38 11.85 6.65
N THR A 282 -9.07 12.21 5.56
CA THR A 282 -10.36 12.91 5.61
C THR A 282 -11.42 12.09 6.33
N TRP A 283 -11.53 10.80 6.00
CA TRP A 283 -12.43 9.88 6.67
C TRP A 283 -12.11 9.72 8.15
N ALA A 284 -10.84 9.54 8.51
CA ALA A 284 -10.42 9.42 9.91
C ALA A 284 -10.72 10.70 10.70
N ALA A 285 -10.50 11.88 10.11
CA ALA A 285 -10.76 13.17 10.74
C ALA A 285 -12.25 13.36 11.01
N VAL A 286 -13.08 13.13 9.99
CA VAL A 286 -14.54 13.25 10.06
C VAL A 286 -15.10 12.29 11.11
N ARG A 287 -14.63 11.04 11.13
CA ARG A 287 -15.04 10.05 12.14
C ARG A 287 -14.65 10.44 13.56
N ALA A 288 -13.41 10.89 13.77
CA ALA A 288 -12.94 11.30 15.08
C ALA A 288 -13.68 12.54 15.58
N LEU A 289 -13.87 13.54 14.72
CA LEU A 289 -14.64 14.75 15.05
C LEU A 289 -16.07 14.40 15.43
N ASP A 290 -16.75 13.53 14.69
CA ASP A 290 -18.10 13.09 15.03
C ASP A 290 -18.16 12.31 16.35
N ALA A 291 -17.22 11.39 16.58
CA ALA A 291 -17.11 10.66 17.84
C ALA A 291 -16.85 11.57 19.05
N LEU A 292 -16.24 12.74 18.83
CA LEU A 292 -16.03 13.79 19.82
C LEU A 292 -17.23 14.73 19.94
N GLY A 293 -18.27 14.62 19.10
CA GLY A 293 -19.39 15.57 19.07
C GLY A 293 -19.03 16.92 18.44
N ALA A 294 -18.12 16.92 17.48
CA ALA A 294 -17.63 18.08 16.75
C ALA A 294 -17.82 17.91 15.23
N ARG A 295 -17.40 18.94 14.47
CA ARG A 295 -17.45 19.01 13.01
C ARG A 295 -16.15 19.59 12.45
N PRO A 296 -15.82 19.31 11.18
CA PRO A 296 -14.76 20.02 10.44
C PRO A 296 -14.89 21.54 10.55
N ARG A 297 -13.80 22.28 10.31
CA ARG A 297 -13.86 23.75 10.23
C ARG A 297 -14.76 24.22 9.10
N ASP A 298 -14.65 23.55 7.96
CA ASP A 298 -15.49 23.79 6.79
C ASP A 298 -16.09 22.46 6.31
N PRO A 299 -17.25 22.03 6.86
CA PRO A 299 -17.91 20.80 6.44
C PRO A 299 -18.34 20.83 4.97
N ALA A 300 -18.78 21.98 4.46
CA ALA A 300 -19.24 22.13 3.09
C ALA A 300 -18.09 21.92 2.10
N ARG A 301 -16.92 22.49 2.38
CA ARG A 301 -15.73 22.26 1.55
C ARG A 301 -15.19 20.84 1.67
N CYS A 302 -15.31 20.21 2.83
CA CYS A 302 -15.01 18.78 2.97
C CYS A 302 -15.90 17.92 2.06
N VAL A 303 -17.21 18.18 2.01
CA VAL A 303 -18.15 17.50 1.09
C VAL A 303 -17.79 17.75 -0.38
N ALA A 304 -17.44 18.99 -0.74
CA ALA A 304 -17.03 19.33 -2.10
C ALA A 304 -15.73 18.61 -2.51
N TRP A 305 -14.75 18.56 -1.60
CA TRP A 305 -13.48 17.87 -1.80
C TRP A 305 -13.68 16.37 -2.02
N LEU A 306 -14.46 15.71 -1.15
CA LEU A 306 -14.79 14.29 -1.28
C LEU A 306 -15.49 13.99 -2.60
N ASN A 307 -16.43 14.84 -3.01
CA ASN A 307 -17.07 14.74 -4.32
C ASN A 307 -16.04 14.85 -5.46
N GLY A 308 -15.04 15.73 -5.36
CA GLY A 308 -13.98 15.89 -6.36
C GLY A 308 -13.11 14.64 -6.61
N LEU A 309 -13.18 13.63 -5.73
CA LEU A 309 -12.43 12.38 -5.89
C LEU A 309 -13.13 11.31 -6.73
N GLN A 310 -14.41 11.50 -7.08
CA GLN A 310 -15.17 10.52 -7.85
C GLN A 310 -14.68 10.47 -9.31
N ASN A 311 -14.38 9.28 -9.80
CA ASN A 311 -13.90 9.01 -11.16
C ASN A 311 -15.05 8.63 -12.10
N PRO A 312 -14.82 8.62 -13.43
CA PRO A 312 -15.82 8.24 -14.44
C PRO A 312 -16.43 6.85 -14.27
N ASP A 313 -15.74 5.92 -13.58
CA ASP A 313 -16.23 4.58 -13.26
C ASP A 313 -17.23 4.54 -12.09
N GLY A 314 -17.46 5.68 -11.43
CA GLY A 314 -18.36 5.84 -10.29
C GLY A 314 -17.68 5.65 -8.93
N GLY A 315 -16.49 5.05 -8.88
CA GLY A 315 -15.68 4.91 -7.66
C GLY A 315 -14.93 6.19 -7.31
N PHE A 316 -14.22 6.18 -6.17
CA PHE A 316 -13.45 7.32 -5.68
C PHE A 316 -11.97 6.96 -5.59
N GLY A 317 -11.08 7.88 -5.98
CA GLY A 317 -9.64 7.78 -5.73
C GLY A 317 -9.25 8.25 -4.33
N ASP A 318 -8.06 7.89 -3.84
CA ASP A 318 -7.53 8.39 -2.56
C ASP A 318 -7.19 9.89 -2.60
N ARG A 319 -6.72 10.34 -3.77
CA ARG A 319 -6.35 11.71 -4.08
C ARG A 319 -6.90 12.08 -5.45
N PRO A 320 -7.05 13.37 -5.78
CA PRO A 320 -7.49 13.78 -7.11
C PRO A 320 -6.65 13.14 -8.23
N GLY A 321 -7.33 12.56 -9.23
CA GLY A 321 -6.70 11.89 -10.38
C GLY A 321 -6.18 10.47 -10.13
N TRP A 322 -6.31 9.94 -8.91
CA TRP A 322 -5.97 8.55 -8.60
C TRP A 322 -7.08 7.59 -9.00
N ASP A 323 -6.70 6.33 -9.25
CA ASP A 323 -7.63 5.28 -9.65
C ASP A 323 -8.61 4.94 -8.51
N SER A 324 -9.82 4.55 -8.90
CA SER A 324 -10.84 4.13 -7.94
C SER A 324 -10.41 2.86 -7.22
N ARG A 325 -10.64 2.82 -5.91
CA ARG A 325 -10.49 1.61 -5.08
C ARG A 325 -11.70 1.46 -4.18
N ILE A 326 -11.94 0.24 -3.72
CA ILE A 326 -13.05 0.00 -2.77
C ILE A 326 -12.81 0.74 -1.46
N TYR A 327 -11.56 0.80 -0.98
CA TYR A 327 -11.19 1.49 0.25
C TYR A 327 -11.50 3.00 0.20
N SER A 328 -10.98 3.70 -0.81
CA SER A 328 -11.22 5.13 -1.00
C SER A 328 -12.69 5.45 -1.25
N THR A 329 -13.40 4.59 -2.00
CA THR A 329 -14.86 4.69 -2.17
C THR A 329 -15.60 4.56 -0.85
N TYR A 330 -15.26 3.57 -0.02
CA TYR A 330 -15.80 3.42 1.32
C TYR A 330 -15.49 4.62 2.22
N TYR A 331 -14.25 5.12 2.20
CA TYR A 331 -13.84 6.28 2.98
C TYR A 331 -14.67 7.51 2.62
N ALA A 332 -14.84 7.79 1.32
CA ALA A 332 -15.63 8.90 0.85
C ALA A 332 -17.12 8.76 1.22
N VAL A 333 -17.73 7.61 0.94
CA VAL A 333 -19.15 7.32 1.27
C VAL A 333 -19.39 7.45 2.77
N HIS A 334 -18.53 6.87 3.60
CA HIS A 334 -18.68 6.94 5.05
C HIS A 334 -18.48 8.36 5.58
N ALA A 335 -17.52 9.12 5.06
CA ALA A 335 -17.33 10.51 5.46
C ALA A 335 -18.53 11.38 5.06
N LEU A 336 -19.05 11.22 3.83
CA LEU A 336 -20.27 11.91 3.38
C LEU A 336 -21.48 11.55 4.24
N GLN A 337 -21.64 10.28 4.63
CA GLN A 337 -22.72 9.86 5.52
C GLN A 337 -22.64 10.57 6.87
N VAL A 338 -21.44 10.65 7.47
CA VAL A 338 -21.25 11.32 8.78
C VAL A 338 -21.50 12.82 8.67
N LEU A 339 -21.10 13.45 7.56
CA LEU A 339 -21.24 14.90 7.36
C LEU A 339 -22.67 15.33 7.07
N THR A 340 -23.44 14.50 6.35
CA THR A 340 -24.73 14.91 5.76
C THR A 340 -25.93 14.12 6.27
N GLY A 341 -25.71 12.96 6.87
CA GLY A 341 -26.78 12.02 7.22
C GLY A 341 -27.35 11.23 6.03
N ASP A 342 -26.92 11.53 4.80
CA ASP A 342 -27.40 10.89 3.57
C ASP A 342 -26.32 10.90 2.49
N ALA A 343 -25.43 9.90 2.54
CA ALA A 343 -24.35 9.77 1.57
C ALA A 343 -24.86 9.63 0.13
N ARG A 344 -26.01 8.98 -0.08
CA ARG A 344 -26.55 8.70 -1.41
C ARG A 344 -26.85 9.99 -2.16
N ASN A 345 -27.49 10.95 -1.49
CA ASN A 345 -27.84 12.24 -2.08
C ASN A 345 -26.71 13.29 -1.96
N ALA A 346 -25.77 13.10 -1.04
CA ALA A 346 -24.59 13.97 -0.93
C ALA A 346 -23.54 13.76 -2.03
N ILE A 347 -23.57 12.61 -2.72
CA ILE A 347 -22.76 12.37 -3.93
C ILE A 347 -23.44 13.12 -5.09
N ALA A 348 -22.85 14.24 -5.48
CA ALA A 348 -23.41 15.15 -6.46
C ALA A 348 -23.39 14.55 -7.87
N ALA A 349 -24.53 14.66 -8.57
CA ALA A 349 -24.62 14.34 -9.99
C ALA A 349 -23.77 15.32 -10.81
N LYS A 350 -22.85 14.80 -11.62
CA LYS A 350 -21.93 15.60 -12.45
C LYS A 350 -21.34 14.78 -13.58
N ARG A 351 -20.71 15.48 -14.53
CA ARG A 351 -19.84 14.86 -15.52
C ARG A 351 -18.40 14.89 -15.00
N VAL A 352 -17.71 13.76 -15.11
CA VAL A 352 -16.27 13.64 -14.83
C VAL A 352 -15.60 13.11 -16.09
N SER A 353 -14.44 13.67 -16.41
CA SER A 353 -13.54 13.15 -17.44
C SER A 353 -12.19 12.81 -16.82
N ARG A 354 -11.52 11.82 -17.39
CA ARG A 354 -10.16 11.45 -17.00
C ARG A 354 -9.37 11.00 -18.21
N SER A 355 -8.17 11.54 -18.34
CA SER A 355 -7.20 11.13 -19.34
C SER A 355 -6.50 9.84 -18.92
N VAL A 356 -6.54 8.82 -19.77
CA VAL A 356 -5.87 7.54 -19.57
C VAL A 356 -4.79 7.38 -20.61
N ALA A 357 -3.53 7.38 -20.15
CA ALA A 357 -2.37 7.19 -21.02
C ALA A 357 -2.48 5.87 -21.79
N GLN A 358 -2.25 5.91 -23.10
CA GLN A 358 -2.25 4.73 -23.96
C GLN A 358 -0.82 4.32 -24.35
N ILE A 359 -0.63 3.02 -24.54
CA ILE A 359 0.63 2.45 -25.05
C ILE A 359 0.32 1.83 -26.40
N ALA A 360 0.85 2.45 -27.46
CA ALA A 360 0.67 1.97 -28.83
C ALA A 360 1.40 0.64 -29.05
N ASP A 361 0.72 -0.28 -29.73
CA ASP A 361 1.30 -1.54 -30.18
C ASP A 361 2.52 -1.30 -31.08
N GLY A 362 3.55 -2.14 -30.96
CA GLY A 362 4.80 -2.03 -31.72
C GLY A 362 5.78 -0.95 -31.24
N LYS A 363 5.37 -0.03 -30.35
CA LYS A 363 6.27 0.99 -29.78
C LYS A 363 7.35 0.40 -28.88
N TYR A 364 7.00 -0.64 -28.13
CA TYR A 364 7.87 -1.27 -27.14
C TYR A 364 7.82 -2.80 -27.28
N ARG A 365 8.91 -3.44 -26.84
CA ARG A 365 8.93 -4.89 -26.62
C ARG A 365 8.76 -5.18 -25.13
N ILE A 366 8.21 -6.35 -24.81
CA ILE A 366 8.12 -6.81 -23.43
C ILE A 366 9.41 -7.53 -23.07
N PHE A 367 10.08 -7.01 -22.05
CA PHE A 367 11.24 -7.65 -21.41
C PHE A 367 10.84 -8.16 -20.02
N GLN A 368 11.64 -9.05 -19.46
CA GLN A 368 11.33 -9.76 -18.22
C GLN A 368 12.48 -9.63 -17.23
N ALA A 369 12.17 -9.27 -15.98
CA ALA A 369 13.11 -9.06 -14.90
C ALA A 369 12.74 -9.86 -13.65
N HIS A 370 13.73 -10.22 -12.85
CA HIS A 370 13.52 -10.80 -11.52
C HIS A 370 14.61 -10.35 -10.55
N PHE A 371 14.21 -9.90 -9.36
CA PHE A 371 15.11 -9.28 -8.37
C PHE A 371 15.38 -10.22 -7.21
N LYS A 372 16.48 -10.00 -6.49
CA LYS A 372 17.02 -10.92 -5.46
C LYS A 372 16.99 -12.37 -5.91
N SER A 373 17.45 -12.61 -7.12
CA SER A 373 17.64 -13.95 -7.66
C SER A 373 18.87 -14.60 -7.02
N ALA A 374 18.90 -15.94 -7.02
CA ALA A 374 20.09 -16.70 -6.69
C ALA A 374 21.28 -16.25 -7.56
N ALA A 375 22.47 -16.18 -6.97
CA ALA A 375 23.66 -15.64 -7.62
C ALA A 375 24.47 -16.71 -8.38
N ASP A 376 24.23 -17.98 -8.09
CA ASP A 376 24.88 -19.13 -8.74
C ASP A 376 23.89 -20.27 -8.98
N LEU A 377 24.31 -21.28 -9.74
CA LEU A 377 23.63 -22.57 -9.90
C LEU A 377 24.65 -23.64 -9.51
N ALA A 378 24.41 -24.33 -8.41
CA ALA A 378 25.38 -25.26 -7.80
C ALA A 378 26.81 -24.69 -7.67
N GLY A 379 26.94 -23.41 -7.30
CA GLY A 379 28.23 -22.73 -7.17
C GLY A 379 28.83 -22.18 -8.47
N SER A 380 28.11 -22.25 -9.59
CA SER A 380 28.54 -21.72 -10.89
C SER A 380 27.70 -20.50 -11.32
N PRO A 381 28.27 -19.29 -11.33
CA PRO A 381 27.61 -18.10 -11.87
C PRO A 381 27.35 -18.18 -13.38
N ALA A 382 28.19 -18.93 -14.12
CA ALA A 382 28.03 -19.15 -15.56
C ALA A 382 26.80 -20.01 -15.86
N ASP A 383 26.63 -21.12 -15.13
CA ASP A 383 25.49 -22.00 -15.31
C ASP A 383 24.18 -21.32 -14.88
N MET A 384 24.23 -20.45 -13.86
CA MET A 384 23.11 -19.58 -13.50
C MET A 384 22.66 -18.70 -14.67
N VAL A 385 23.61 -18.07 -15.37
CA VAL A 385 23.32 -17.21 -16.53
C VAL A 385 22.68 -17.99 -17.67
N ASP A 386 23.20 -19.17 -17.99
CA ASP A 386 22.61 -20.04 -19.00
C ASP A 386 21.19 -20.45 -18.63
N GLU A 387 20.94 -20.75 -17.35
CA GLU A 387 19.63 -21.17 -16.88
C GLU A 387 18.61 -20.03 -16.86
N VAL A 388 19.01 -18.85 -16.37
CA VAL A 388 18.21 -17.62 -16.42
C VAL A 388 17.83 -17.27 -17.86
N ARG A 389 18.75 -17.45 -18.82
CA ARG A 389 18.46 -17.22 -20.24
C ARG A 389 17.39 -18.17 -20.76
N LYS A 390 17.42 -19.46 -20.38
CA LYS A 390 16.38 -20.45 -20.73
C LYS A 390 15.02 -20.09 -20.14
N MET A 391 14.99 -19.45 -18.97
CA MET A 391 13.75 -18.95 -18.35
C MET A 391 13.13 -17.73 -19.06
N GLY A 392 13.80 -17.17 -20.06
CA GLY A 392 13.32 -16.00 -20.82
C GLY A 392 13.52 -14.66 -20.10
N LEU A 393 14.37 -14.62 -19.08
CA LEU A 393 14.72 -13.39 -18.38
C LEU A 393 15.73 -12.57 -19.18
N HIS A 394 15.59 -11.25 -19.10
CA HIS A 394 16.39 -10.27 -19.82
C HIS A 394 17.17 -9.34 -18.87
N LEU A 395 16.75 -9.28 -17.61
CA LEU A 395 17.44 -8.57 -16.54
C LEU A 395 17.32 -9.38 -15.24
N ILE A 396 18.41 -9.57 -14.51
CA ILE A 396 18.37 -10.15 -13.16
C ILE A 396 19.09 -9.26 -12.15
N GLY A 397 18.49 -9.12 -10.98
CA GLY A 397 19.19 -8.68 -9.77
C GLY A 397 19.67 -9.91 -9.01
N ALA A 398 20.96 -10.22 -9.05
CA ALA A 398 21.55 -11.35 -8.32
C ALA A 398 21.84 -10.94 -6.87
N LYS A 399 21.48 -11.79 -5.91
CA LYS A 399 21.65 -11.56 -4.46
C LYS A 399 23.11 -11.77 -4.04
N THR A 400 23.98 -10.91 -4.54
CA THR A 400 25.43 -10.87 -4.35
C THR A 400 25.92 -9.44 -4.61
N GLU A 401 27.13 -9.12 -4.16
CA GLU A 401 27.84 -7.89 -4.51
C GLU A 401 28.68 -8.05 -5.79
N ASP A 402 29.17 -9.27 -6.06
CA ASP A 402 30.02 -9.55 -7.22
C ASP A 402 29.25 -10.34 -8.28
N VAL A 403 29.13 -9.73 -9.46
CA VAL A 403 28.51 -10.30 -10.67
C VAL A 403 29.47 -10.33 -11.85
N THR A 404 30.77 -10.11 -11.62
CA THR A 404 31.78 -9.95 -12.67
C THR A 404 31.85 -11.17 -13.59
N ALA A 405 31.96 -12.37 -13.01
CA ALA A 405 32.02 -13.62 -13.76
C ALA A 405 30.73 -13.90 -14.55
N ALA A 406 29.56 -13.67 -13.94
CA ALA A 406 28.27 -13.85 -14.60
C ALA A 406 28.12 -12.91 -15.82
N ARG A 407 28.55 -11.65 -15.70
CA ARG A 407 28.50 -10.68 -16.79
C ARG A 407 29.48 -11.00 -17.92
N ALA A 408 30.68 -11.44 -17.59
CA ALA A 408 31.65 -11.92 -18.58
C ALA A 408 31.06 -13.09 -19.37
N HIS A 409 30.49 -14.09 -18.68
CA HIS A 409 29.85 -15.23 -19.34
C HIS A 409 28.67 -14.82 -20.23
N ALA A 410 27.78 -13.93 -19.75
CA ALA A 410 26.67 -13.44 -20.57
C ALA A 410 27.15 -12.73 -21.86
N ALA A 411 28.23 -11.95 -21.76
CA ALA A 411 28.84 -11.27 -22.90
C ALA A 411 29.50 -12.26 -23.89
N ASP A 412 30.28 -13.21 -23.39
CA ASP A 412 30.97 -14.23 -24.19
C ASP A 412 29.97 -15.11 -24.97
N ARG A 413 28.80 -15.37 -24.38
CA ARG A 413 27.70 -16.12 -25.01
C ARG A 413 26.83 -15.27 -25.95
N GLY A 414 27.03 -13.96 -25.98
CA GLY A 414 26.21 -13.03 -26.76
C GLY A 414 24.75 -12.96 -26.30
N TYR A 415 24.48 -13.21 -25.03
CA TYR A 415 23.11 -13.18 -24.50
C TYR A 415 22.63 -11.74 -24.30
N ALA A 416 21.39 -11.47 -24.71
CA ALA A 416 20.65 -10.26 -24.36
C ALA A 416 20.13 -10.37 -22.91
N LEU A 417 21.05 -10.41 -21.94
CA LEU A 417 20.79 -10.53 -20.52
C LEU A 417 21.65 -9.53 -19.76
N GLU A 418 21.02 -8.69 -18.95
CA GLU A 418 21.72 -7.84 -18.00
C GLU A 418 21.74 -8.49 -16.60
N VAL A 419 22.94 -8.62 -16.03
CA VAL A 419 23.16 -9.15 -14.68
C VAL A 419 23.63 -8.02 -13.78
N LEU A 420 22.85 -7.71 -12.75
CA LEU A 420 23.11 -6.64 -11.79
C LEU A 420 23.30 -7.21 -10.39
N ALA A 421 24.19 -6.59 -9.61
CA ALA A 421 24.30 -6.91 -8.19
C ALA A 421 23.07 -6.34 -7.46
N ASN A 422 22.49 -7.11 -6.56
CA ASN A 422 21.33 -6.73 -5.75
C ASN A 422 21.53 -7.29 -4.33
N PRO A 423 22.54 -6.79 -3.61
CA PRO A 423 22.99 -7.38 -2.36
C PRO A 423 21.93 -7.28 -1.27
N GLU A 424 22.08 -8.12 -0.25
CA GLU A 424 21.22 -8.17 0.92
C GLU A 424 21.65 -7.13 1.95
N ASN A 425 20.81 -6.11 2.17
CA ASN A 425 21.13 -5.04 3.12
C ASN A 425 20.39 -5.20 4.45
N TYR A 426 20.34 -6.41 5.03
CA TYR A 426 19.66 -6.64 6.32
C TYR A 426 20.29 -5.91 7.51
N SER A 427 21.54 -5.49 7.33
CA SER A 427 22.23 -4.60 8.26
C SER A 427 21.66 -3.18 8.25
N HIS A 428 20.93 -2.78 7.20
CA HIS A 428 20.27 -1.49 7.19
C HIS A 428 19.13 -1.47 8.19
N LYS A 429 19.20 -0.48 9.10
CA LYS A 429 18.23 -0.27 10.16
C LYS A 429 17.59 1.10 10.00
N LEU A 430 16.30 1.15 10.25
CA LEU A 430 15.48 2.36 10.22
C LEU A 430 14.73 2.46 11.54
N ARG A 431 14.41 3.68 11.99
CA ARG A 431 13.38 3.92 13.01
C ARG A 431 12.16 4.54 12.35
N TRP A 432 11.02 3.85 12.44
CA TRP A 432 9.75 4.36 11.92
C TRP A 432 9.29 5.62 12.66
N LEU A 433 8.28 6.30 12.12
CA LEU A 433 7.57 7.35 12.84
C LEU A 433 6.96 6.73 14.11
N GLY A 434 7.33 7.23 15.29
CA GLY A 434 6.99 6.61 16.58
C GLY A 434 8.13 5.83 17.24
N GLY A 435 9.26 5.65 16.55
CA GLY A 435 10.51 5.14 17.13
C GLY A 435 10.70 3.63 17.06
N ASP A 436 9.77 2.88 16.46
CA ASP A 436 9.90 1.44 16.25
C ASP A 436 11.16 1.12 15.43
N PRO A 437 12.06 0.24 15.91
CA PRO A 437 13.17 -0.24 15.11
C PRO A 437 12.67 -1.13 13.97
N ALA A 438 13.31 -0.99 12.82
CA ALA A 438 12.94 -1.67 11.58
C ALA A 438 14.19 -2.17 10.86
N ASP A 439 14.01 -3.28 10.15
CA ASP A 439 14.98 -3.84 9.22
C ASP A 439 14.27 -4.39 7.98
N HIS A 440 15.04 -4.97 7.06
CA HIS A 440 14.55 -5.36 5.73
C HIS A 440 13.92 -4.16 4.98
N VAL A 441 14.48 -2.98 5.21
CA VAL A 441 13.99 -1.68 4.72
C VAL A 441 14.73 -1.21 3.47
N SER A 442 15.62 -2.02 2.90
CA SER A 442 16.54 -1.53 1.87
C SER A 442 16.96 -2.58 0.84
N ASN A 443 16.36 -2.50 -0.34
CA ASN A 443 16.81 -3.19 -1.53
C ASN A 443 17.01 -2.22 -2.68
N TRP A 444 18.15 -2.35 -3.36
CA TRP A 444 18.44 -1.61 -4.59
C TRP A 444 19.25 -2.45 -5.58
N LEU A 445 19.16 -2.11 -6.86
CA LEU A 445 20.07 -2.62 -7.88
C LEU A 445 21.34 -1.78 -7.86
N VAL A 446 22.50 -2.42 -7.92
CA VAL A 446 23.78 -1.73 -8.10
C VAL A 446 23.99 -1.52 -9.60
N PRO A 447 24.09 -0.27 -10.08
CA PRO A 447 24.35 -0.01 -11.49
C PRO A 447 25.64 -0.71 -11.95
N PRO A 448 25.66 -1.22 -13.19
CA PRO A 448 26.71 -2.14 -13.66
C PRO A 448 28.11 -1.52 -13.72
N GLN A 449 28.21 -0.19 -13.83
CA GLN A 449 29.47 0.53 -13.93
C GLN A 449 29.33 1.80 -13.12
N LEU A 450 29.99 1.84 -11.96
CA LEU A 450 30.08 3.03 -11.13
C LEU A 450 31.46 3.66 -11.34
N SER A 451 31.50 4.95 -11.64
CA SER A 451 32.71 5.75 -11.48
C SER A 451 33.23 5.69 -10.03
N ALA A 452 34.48 6.10 -9.81
CA ALA A 452 35.04 6.14 -8.46
C ALA A 452 34.18 6.99 -7.51
N ASP A 453 33.59 8.08 -8.01
CA ASP A 453 32.77 9.00 -7.24
C ASP A 453 31.38 8.40 -6.93
N GLU A 454 30.79 7.71 -7.90
CA GLU A 454 29.53 6.97 -7.70
C GLU A 454 29.70 5.81 -6.72
N ARG A 455 30.82 5.08 -6.80
CA ARG A 455 31.15 4.02 -5.84
C ARG A 455 31.30 4.57 -4.43
N ARG A 456 32.03 5.67 -4.24
CA ARG A 456 32.15 6.32 -2.92
C ARG A 456 30.79 6.75 -2.37
N ARG A 457 29.91 7.32 -3.21
CA ARG A 457 28.54 7.69 -2.81
C ARG A 457 27.72 6.46 -2.38
N TRP A 458 27.82 5.36 -3.13
CA TRP A 458 27.16 4.11 -2.80
C TRP A 458 27.63 3.55 -1.45
N GLU A 459 28.95 3.49 -1.22
CA GLU A 459 29.54 3.00 0.03
C GLU A 459 29.12 3.85 1.23
N GLN A 460 29.08 5.18 1.07
CA GLN A 460 28.61 6.12 2.10
C GLN A 460 27.14 5.89 2.44
N ALA A 461 26.28 5.73 1.43
CA ALA A 461 24.86 5.45 1.64
C ALA A 461 24.63 4.11 2.35
N ALA A 462 25.36 3.06 1.93
CA ALA A 462 25.31 1.75 2.57
C ALA A 462 25.80 1.81 4.03
N ALA A 463 26.85 2.59 4.31
CA ALA A 463 27.32 2.80 5.67
C ALA A 463 26.30 3.54 6.54
N ALA A 464 25.69 4.60 6.02
CA ALA A 464 24.62 5.34 6.71
C ALA A 464 23.41 4.46 7.01
N GLY A 465 23.05 3.55 6.11
CA GLY A 465 21.95 2.60 6.29
C GLY A 465 22.07 1.77 7.56
N ARG A 466 23.30 1.47 8.03
CA ARG A 466 23.54 0.66 9.24
C ARG A 466 23.35 1.41 10.56
N ALA A 467 23.15 2.72 10.52
CA ALA A 467 23.12 3.56 11.73
C ALA A 467 21.78 3.57 12.48
N GLY A 468 20.73 2.91 11.96
CA GLY A 468 19.40 2.94 12.60
C GLY A 468 18.75 4.31 12.49
N LEU A 469 18.85 4.98 11.34
CA LEU A 469 18.43 6.38 11.18
C LEU A 469 16.90 6.54 11.34
N PRO A 470 16.39 7.68 11.82
CA PRO A 470 14.98 8.05 11.64
C PRO A 470 14.63 8.22 10.16
N TRP A 471 13.36 8.07 9.79
CA TRP A 471 12.89 8.12 8.39
C TRP A 471 13.45 9.29 7.57
N GLU A 472 13.37 10.52 8.08
CA GLU A 472 13.89 11.68 7.34
C GLU A 472 15.39 11.58 7.07
N ALA A 473 16.19 11.18 8.06
CA ALA A 473 17.62 11.01 7.87
C ALA A 473 17.93 9.83 6.94
N PHE A 474 17.18 8.73 7.03
CA PHE A 474 17.32 7.59 6.13
C PHE A 474 17.03 7.97 4.67
N LYS A 475 15.97 8.75 4.43
CA LYS A 475 15.66 9.31 3.11
C LYS A 475 16.82 10.14 2.56
N GLN A 476 17.36 11.06 3.35
CA GLN A 476 18.40 11.98 2.86
C GLN A 476 19.78 11.32 2.71
N GLN A 477 20.14 10.41 3.62
CA GLN A 477 21.49 9.84 3.68
C GLN A 477 21.63 8.50 2.95
N VAL A 478 20.53 7.79 2.70
CA VAL A 478 20.53 6.44 2.11
C VAL A 478 19.78 6.42 0.78
N ILE A 479 18.49 6.80 0.80
CA ILE A 479 17.64 6.70 -0.40
C ILE A 479 18.05 7.72 -1.46
N ARG A 480 18.12 9.01 -1.12
CA ARG A 480 18.44 10.07 -2.10
C ARG A 480 19.76 9.81 -2.83
N PRO A 481 20.89 9.49 -2.16
CA PRO A 481 22.14 9.21 -2.86
C PRO A 481 22.03 7.98 -3.77
N ALA A 482 21.31 6.94 -3.36
CA ALA A 482 21.09 5.76 -4.18
C ALA A 482 20.23 6.06 -5.42
N LEU A 483 19.16 6.84 -5.28
CA LEU A 483 18.33 7.25 -6.41
C LEU A 483 19.12 8.08 -7.44
N GLN A 484 20.08 8.90 -6.99
CA GLN A 484 20.98 9.66 -7.86
C GLN A 484 21.94 8.77 -8.68
N LEU A 485 22.16 7.51 -8.28
CA LEU A 485 22.91 6.53 -9.06
C LEU A 485 22.07 5.91 -10.19
N GLY A 486 20.77 6.17 -10.23
CA GLY A 486 19.86 5.57 -11.20
C GLY A 486 19.54 4.13 -10.84
N THR A 487 18.68 3.92 -9.85
CA THR A 487 18.23 2.60 -9.42
C THR A 487 16.77 2.60 -8.95
N VAL A 488 16.22 1.41 -8.72
CA VAL A 488 15.02 1.23 -7.92
C VAL A 488 15.41 0.97 -6.47
N PHE A 489 14.71 1.58 -5.53
CA PHE A 489 14.87 1.43 -4.09
C PHE A 489 13.52 1.08 -3.49
N TYR A 490 13.44 -0.07 -2.84
CA TYR A 490 12.22 -0.56 -2.21
C TYR A 490 12.53 -1.28 -0.89
N PRO A 491 11.57 -1.34 0.06
CA PRO A 491 11.69 -2.17 1.26
C PRO A 491 11.10 -3.57 1.01
N GLU A 492 11.50 -4.55 1.80
CA GLU A 492 10.78 -5.83 1.89
C GLU A 492 9.63 -5.73 2.91
N LEU A 493 9.87 -5.02 4.02
CA LEU A 493 8.91 -4.83 5.10
C LEU A 493 8.59 -3.34 5.31
N ASP A 494 7.30 -3.03 5.31
CA ASP A 494 6.72 -1.71 5.63
C ASP A 494 5.89 -1.74 6.94
N PHE A 495 5.74 -2.94 7.54
CA PHE A 495 5.22 -3.25 8.88
C PHE A 495 3.76 -2.86 9.19
N SER A 496 3.31 -1.65 8.90
CA SER A 496 1.95 -1.19 9.20
C SER A 496 1.40 -0.35 8.05
N MET A 497 0.07 -0.30 7.94
CA MET A 497 -0.60 0.54 6.95
C MET A 497 -0.21 2.02 7.10
N THR A 498 -0.11 2.54 8.33
CA THR A 498 0.31 3.92 8.59
C THR A 498 1.73 4.19 8.08
N ASN A 499 2.68 3.28 8.37
CA ASN A 499 4.06 3.43 7.91
C ASN A 499 4.16 3.34 6.40
N ALA A 500 3.49 2.36 5.77
CA ALA A 500 3.43 2.23 4.32
C ALA A 500 2.90 3.51 3.67
N TYR A 501 1.82 4.10 4.21
CA TYR A 501 1.24 5.35 3.70
C TYR A 501 2.24 6.50 3.71
N LEU A 502 3.03 6.62 4.77
CA LEU A 502 4.03 7.67 4.89
C LEU A 502 5.19 7.47 3.92
N VAL A 503 5.74 6.25 3.87
CA VAL A 503 7.04 6.02 3.23
C VAL A 503 6.98 5.81 1.72
N TYR A 504 5.91 5.22 1.21
CA TYR A 504 5.69 5.10 -0.23
C TYR A 504 5.18 6.40 -0.82
N ASP A 505 4.31 7.15 -0.11
CA ASP A 505 3.88 8.45 -0.62
C ASP A 505 5.07 9.38 -0.76
N ASP A 506 6.03 9.37 0.17
CA ASP A 506 7.27 10.15 0.08
C ASP A 506 8.18 9.79 -1.12
N GLY A 507 7.93 8.69 -1.83
CA GLY A 507 8.63 8.32 -3.06
C GLY A 507 7.90 8.70 -4.35
N LEU A 508 6.70 9.29 -4.25
CA LEU A 508 5.92 9.76 -5.40
C LEU A 508 6.49 11.06 -5.95
N ASP A 509 6.07 11.41 -7.18
CA ASP A 509 6.32 12.72 -7.80
C ASP A 509 7.80 13.14 -7.84
N GLY A 510 8.70 12.15 -7.93
CA GLY A 510 10.16 12.37 -7.97
C GLY A 510 10.79 12.73 -6.62
N GLN A 511 10.05 12.58 -5.51
CA GLN A 511 10.56 12.83 -4.17
C GLN A 511 11.52 11.73 -3.69
N PRO A 512 12.44 12.06 -2.76
CA PRO A 512 13.43 11.11 -2.25
C PRO A 512 12.81 10.15 -1.22
N GLY A 513 12.04 9.17 -1.69
CA GLY A 513 11.48 8.06 -0.90
C GLY A 513 11.56 6.74 -1.66
N TYR A 514 10.80 5.72 -1.24
CA TYR A 514 10.75 4.46 -1.97
C TYR A 514 10.12 4.65 -3.34
N ASN A 515 10.89 4.47 -4.41
CA ASN A 515 10.42 4.69 -5.78
C ASN A 515 9.86 3.42 -6.44
N ALA A 516 9.62 2.37 -5.64
CA ALA A 516 8.99 1.12 -6.02
C ALA A 516 8.47 0.41 -4.76
N PHE A 517 7.55 -0.54 -4.93
CA PHE A 517 7.03 -1.37 -3.83
C PHE A 517 6.97 -2.84 -4.23
N LEU A 518 6.94 -3.73 -3.24
CA LEU A 518 6.76 -5.15 -3.48
C LEU A 518 5.29 -5.50 -3.68
N ALA A 519 5.00 -6.03 -4.86
CA ALA A 519 3.73 -6.71 -5.12
C ALA A 519 3.87 -8.23 -5.00
N ALA A 520 5.08 -8.77 -5.19
CA ALA A 520 5.35 -10.19 -5.06
C ALA A 520 6.67 -10.48 -4.35
N LEU A 521 6.66 -11.42 -3.40
CA LEU A 521 7.85 -11.86 -2.65
C LEU A 521 7.87 -13.40 -2.56
N GLY A 522 9.05 -14.01 -2.74
CA GLY A 522 9.26 -15.45 -2.76
C GLY A 522 9.14 -16.19 -1.42
N TRP A 523 8.36 -15.66 -0.47
CA TRP A 523 8.16 -16.19 0.88
C TRP A 523 6.68 -16.20 1.26
N PRO A 524 6.22 -17.26 1.93
CA PRO A 524 5.28 -18.29 1.50
C PRO A 524 3.96 -17.84 0.83
N ALA A 525 3.55 -16.58 1.00
CA ALA A 525 2.48 -15.97 0.23
C ALA A 525 3.10 -15.12 -0.89
N TRP A 526 2.86 -15.50 -2.15
CA TRP A 526 3.45 -14.82 -3.31
C TRP A 526 2.83 -13.47 -3.60
N ASP A 527 1.52 -13.33 -3.37
CA ASP A 527 0.78 -12.11 -3.65
C ASP A 527 0.76 -11.20 -2.41
N TRP A 528 1.74 -10.29 -2.37
CA TRP A 528 1.95 -9.37 -1.25
C TRP A 528 0.94 -8.22 -1.24
N VAL A 529 0.31 -7.92 -2.38
CA VAL A 529 -0.83 -7.01 -2.41
C VAL A 529 -2.01 -7.65 -1.69
N ARG A 530 -2.33 -8.92 -1.92
CA ARG A 530 -3.39 -9.61 -1.15
C ARG A 530 -3.04 -9.85 0.31
N GLN A 531 -1.77 -10.12 0.62
CA GLN A 531 -1.37 -10.31 2.02
C GLN A 531 -1.46 -9.02 2.83
N THR A 532 -1.18 -7.88 2.19
CA THR A 532 -1.32 -6.55 2.78
C THR A 532 -2.11 -5.63 1.84
N PRO A 533 -3.45 -5.74 1.82
CA PRO A 533 -4.32 -5.10 0.82
C PRO A 533 -4.20 -3.58 0.72
N TYR A 534 -3.67 -2.94 1.76
CA TYR A 534 -3.34 -1.52 1.68
C TYR A 534 -2.29 -1.17 0.61
N ARG A 535 -1.48 -2.14 0.12
CA ARG A 535 -0.52 -1.94 -0.98
C ARG A 535 -1.17 -1.72 -2.34
N GLU A 536 -2.43 -2.13 -2.51
CA GLU A 536 -3.23 -1.84 -3.71
C GLU A 536 -3.20 -0.35 -4.06
N ARG A 537 -3.12 0.52 -3.04
CA ARG A 537 -3.07 1.98 -3.18
C ARG A 537 -1.98 2.49 -4.14
N TRP A 538 -0.84 1.81 -4.23
CA TRP A 538 0.27 2.25 -5.09
C TRP A 538 0.33 1.54 -6.44
N VAL A 539 -0.58 0.61 -6.72
CA VAL A 539 -0.68 -0.02 -8.04
C VAL A 539 -0.94 1.08 -9.08
N GLY A 540 -0.03 1.21 -10.04
CA GLY A 540 -0.08 2.25 -11.06
C GLY A 540 0.40 3.64 -10.61
N LYS A 541 0.87 3.79 -9.37
CA LYS A 541 1.54 5.01 -8.87
C LYS A 541 3.04 4.79 -8.68
N LEU A 542 3.43 3.61 -8.22
CA LEU A 542 4.81 3.15 -8.13
C LEU A 542 4.98 1.85 -8.94
N PRO A 543 6.19 1.56 -9.44
CA PRO A 543 6.55 0.26 -9.98
C PRO A 543 6.28 -0.85 -8.95
N ALA A 544 5.42 -1.79 -9.33
CA ALA A 544 5.20 -3.04 -8.61
C ALA A 544 6.33 -4.02 -8.97
N LEU A 545 7.07 -4.49 -7.97
CA LEU A 545 8.20 -5.41 -8.18
C LEU A 545 7.90 -6.83 -7.69
N ALA A 546 8.60 -7.78 -8.30
CA ALA A 546 8.70 -9.18 -7.88
C ALA A 546 10.11 -9.45 -7.35
N ASP A 547 10.19 -9.85 -6.09
CA ASP A 547 11.43 -10.09 -5.38
C ASP A 547 11.50 -11.56 -4.97
N GLY A 548 12.57 -12.22 -5.37
CA GLY A 548 12.78 -13.63 -5.08
C GLY A 548 13.19 -13.89 -3.64
N ASP A 549 13.94 -13.00 -3.00
CA ASP A 549 14.66 -13.25 -1.75
C ASP A 549 15.54 -14.54 -1.77
N ALA A 550 16.08 -14.91 -2.94
CA ALA A 550 16.75 -16.20 -3.18
C ALA A 550 18.21 -16.23 -2.73
N HIS A 551 18.58 -17.28 -1.99
CA HIS A 551 19.91 -17.45 -1.39
C HIS A 551 20.75 -18.53 -2.10
N GLY A 552 21.93 -18.17 -2.60
CA GLY A 552 22.89 -19.14 -3.15
C GLY A 552 22.38 -19.77 -4.45
N ASP A 553 22.14 -21.08 -4.42
CA ASP A 553 21.91 -21.94 -5.58
C ASP A 553 20.51 -21.79 -6.22
N LEU A 554 20.48 -21.42 -7.51
CA LEU A 554 19.28 -21.24 -8.32
C LEU A 554 18.47 -22.54 -8.48
N ALA A 555 19.09 -23.73 -8.48
CA ALA A 555 18.35 -24.98 -8.55
C ALA A 555 17.34 -25.10 -7.41
N LYS A 556 17.76 -24.70 -6.20
CA LYS A 556 16.92 -24.71 -4.99
C LYS A 556 15.80 -23.69 -5.06
N TRP A 557 16.04 -22.54 -5.68
CA TRP A 557 15.11 -21.40 -5.69
C TRP A 557 14.39 -21.19 -7.02
N ARG A 558 14.52 -22.15 -7.94
CA ARG A 558 14.01 -22.12 -9.31
C ARG A 558 12.52 -21.75 -9.40
N SER A 559 11.73 -22.25 -8.44
CA SER A 559 10.29 -22.01 -8.39
C SER A 559 9.91 -20.53 -8.29
N ARG A 560 10.79 -19.67 -7.76
CA ARG A 560 10.52 -18.23 -7.58
C ARG A 560 10.40 -17.49 -8.91
N PRO A 561 11.44 -17.41 -9.76
CA PRO A 561 11.31 -16.79 -11.07
C PRO A 561 10.31 -17.51 -11.99
N GLU A 562 10.00 -18.80 -11.76
CA GLU A 562 8.94 -19.51 -12.49
C GLU A 562 7.53 -19.09 -12.07
N LYS A 563 7.36 -18.64 -10.83
CA LYS A 563 6.07 -18.23 -10.25
C LYS A 563 5.80 -16.74 -10.41
N GLN A 564 6.82 -15.89 -10.33
CA GLN A 564 6.67 -14.43 -10.35
C GLN A 564 7.80 -13.77 -11.13
N ARG A 565 7.52 -12.59 -11.71
CA ARG A 565 8.53 -11.73 -12.36
C ARG A 565 7.94 -10.36 -12.69
N VAL A 566 8.82 -9.42 -13.04
CA VAL A 566 8.45 -8.09 -13.52
C VAL A 566 8.57 -8.05 -15.03
N LEU A 567 7.51 -7.66 -15.71
CA LEU A 567 7.51 -7.32 -17.12
C LEU A 567 7.74 -5.80 -17.26
N TYR A 568 8.52 -5.40 -18.25
CA TYR A 568 8.72 -3.99 -18.55
C TYR A 568 8.69 -3.75 -20.05
N LEU A 569 7.92 -2.74 -20.45
CA LEU A 569 7.72 -2.36 -21.85
C LEU A 569 8.76 -1.30 -22.21
N ALA A 570 9.77 -1.68 -22.98
CA ALA A 570 10.89 -0.80 -23.26
C ALA A 570 11.49 -0.99 -24.67
N ALA A 571 12.44 -0.13 -25.02
CA ALA A 571 13.20 -0.21 -26.27
C ALA A 571 14.37 -1.22 -26.20
N GLY A 572 14.87 -1.48 -24.99
CA GLY A 572 15.97 -2.40 -24.72
C GLY A 572 15.81 -3.07 -23.35
N HIS A 573 16.65 -4.05 -23.06
CA HIS A 573 16.57 -4.83 -21.81
C HIS A 573 17.38 -4.22 -20.66
N GLN A 574 18.31 -3.32 -20.95
CA GLN A 574 19.28 -2.81 -19.97
C GLN A 574 18.64 -1.88 -18.91
N LEU A 575 19.36 -1.62 -17.83
CA LEU A 575 18.90 -0.93 -16.64
C LEU A 575 18.33 0.46 -16.95
N PRO A 576 18.94 1.30 -17.83
CA PRO A 576 18.35 2.58 -18.19
C PRO A 576 16.95 2.45 -18.82
N HIS A 577 16.72 1.41 -19.61
CA HIS A 577 15.44 1.13 -20.25
C HIS A 577 14.41 0.57 -19.26
N PHE A 578 14.85 -0.26 -18.31
CA PHE A 578 14.01 -0.68 -17.19
C PHE A 578 13.57 0.51 -16.32
N LEU A 579 14.50 1.39 -15.94
CA LEU A 579 14.20 2.58 -15.15
C LEU A 579 13.31 3.58 -15.89
N ASP A 580 13.51 3.73 -17.19
CA ASP A 580 12.62 4.48 -18.07
C ASP A 580 11.20 3.90 -18.06
N ALA A 581 11.07 2.57 -18.13
CA ALA A 581 9.77 1.92 -18.00
C ALA A 581 9.15 2.15 -16.61
N CYS A 582 9.91 2.05 -15.52
CA CYS A 582 9.45 2.34 -14.16
C CYS A 582 8.87 3.76 -14.02
N ARG A 583 9.63 4.78 -14.46
CA ARG A 583 9.24 6.20 -14.35
C ARG A 583 7.98 6.55 -15.15
N ASN A 584 7.71 5.79 -16.21
CA ASN A 584 6.61 6.05 -17.13
C ASN A 584 5.44 5.06 -16.97
N GLY A 585 5.37 4.32 -15.84
CA GLY A 585 4.27 3.41 -15.55
C GLY A 585 4.15 2.25 -16.54
N ARG A 586 5.27 1.80 -17.10
CA ARG A 586 5.38 0.74 -18.13
C ARG A 586 5.91 -0.58 -17.58
N THR A 587 5.68 -0.83 -16.30
CA THR A 587 6.05 -2.07 -15.61
C THR A 587 4.82 -2.81 -15.11
N VAL A 588 4.85 -4.14 -15.17
CA VAL A 588 3.79 -5.01 -14.64
C VAL A 588 4.43 -6.15 -13.84
N CYS A 589 4.14 -6.24 -12.55
CA CYS A 589 4.45 -7.43 -11.77
C CYS A 589 3.45 -8.52 -12.09
N VAL A 590 3.93 -9.72 -12.40
CA VAL A 590 3.12 -10.88 -12.75
C VAL A 590 3.34 -11.98 -11.75
N ILE A 591 2.24 -12.52 -11.21
CA ILE A 591 2.24 -13.63 -10.25
C ILE A 591 1.38 -14.73 -10.84
N ARG A 592 1.98 -15.87 -11.20
CA ARG A 592 1.24 -17.03 -11.68
C ARG A 592 0.40 -17.58 -10.54
N ASP A 593 -0.90 -17.69 -10.73
CA ASP A 593 -1.82 -18.22 -9.72
C ASP A 593 -2.92 -19.01 -10.43
N GLY A 594 -2.95 -20.33 -10.20
CA GLY A 594 -3.92 -21.22 -10.84
C GLY A 594 -5.36 -21.01 -10.37
N ARG A 595 -5.58 -20.17 -9.35
CA ARG A 595 -6.90 -19.75 -8.90
C ARG A 595 -7.46 -18.61 -9.75
N GLU A 596 -6.61 -17.87 -10.45
CA GLU A 596 -7.07 -16.84 -11.37
C GLU A 596 -7.52 -17.46 -12.70
N PRO A 597 -8.63 -16.99 -13.30
CA PRO A 597 -9.12 -17.47 -14.59
C PRO A 597 -8.09 -17.35 -15.72
N GLU A 598 -7.29 -16.29 -15.71
CA GLU A 598 -6.21 -16.04 -16.69
C GLU A 598 -4.89 -16.73 -16.31
N GLY A 599 -4.86 -17.49 -15.20
CA GLY A 599 -3.68 -18.18 -14.68
C GLY A 599 -2.63 -17.30 -14.02
N ALA A 600 -2.85 -15.98 -13.98
CA ALA A 600 -1.95 -15.02 -13.35
C ALA A 600 -2.66 -13.76 -12.84
N VAL A 601 -2.04 -13.12 -11.85
CA VAL A 601 -2.36 -11.79 -11.33
C VAL A 601 -1.38 -10.78 -11.92
N LEU A 602 -1.88 -9.61 -12.34
CA LEU A 602 -1.09 -8.57 -13.00
C LEU A 602 -1.23 -7.25 -12.23
N TYR A 603 -0.13 -6.75 -11.66
CA TYR A 603 -0.08 -5.47 -10.95
C TYR A 603 0.73 -4.44 -11.74
N GLY A 604 0.07 -3.39 -12.22
CA GLY A 604 0.69 -2.30 -12.98
C GLY A 604 -0.31 -1.20 -13.32
N THR A 605 0.09 -0.24 -14.16
CA THR A 605 -0.89 0.70 -14.72
C THR A 605 -1.88 -0.04 -15.63
N ARG A 606 -3.11 0.46 -15.74
CA ARG A 606 -4.13 -0.15 -16.61
C ARG A 606 -3.63 -0.32 -18.04
N SER A 607 -2.96 0.68 -18.61
CA SER A 607 -2.45 0.59 -19.98
C SER A 607 -1.30 -0.40 -20.16
N ALA A 608 -0.40 -0.53 -19.19
CA ALA A 608 0.66 -1.54 -19.23
C ALA A 608 0.10 -2.97 -19.07
N VAL A 609 -0.87 -3.17 -18.18
CA VAL A 609 -1.57 -4.46 -18.00
C VAL A 609 -2.30 -4.86 -19.28
N GLU A 610 -3.09 -3.96 -19.88
CA GLU A 610 -3.79 -4.23 -21.13
C GLU A 610 -2.82 -4.55 -22.29
N TYR A 611 -1.71 -3.82 -22.39
CA TYR A 611 -0.69 -4.11 -23.39
C TYR A 611 -0.09 -5.52 -23.22
N VAL A 612 0.27 -5.90 -21.99
CA VAL A 612 0.80 -7.22 -21.67
C VAL A 612 -0.21 -8.33 -22.01
N LYS A 613 -1.48 -8.15 -21.68
CA LYS A 613 -2.57 -9.10 -21.99
C LYS A 613 -2.76 -9.30 -23.50
N ARG A 614 -2.57 -8.25 -24.32
CA ARG A 614 -2.65 -8.35 -25.79
C ARG A 614 -1.45 -9.05 -26.44
N HIS A 615 -0.31 -9.15 -25.75
CA HIS A 615 0.94 -9.67 -26.32
C HIS A 615 1.51 -10.89 -25.55
N PRO A 616 0.71 -11.94 -25.27
CA PRO A 616 1.16 -13.09 -24.48
C PRO A 616 2.41 -13.77 -25.05
N ALA A 617 2.53 -13.85 -26.38
CA ALA A 617 3.65 -14.48 -27.07
C ALA A 617 5.02 -13.83 -26.81
N GLN A 618 5.08 -12.58 -26.32
CA GLN A 618 6.35 -11.92 -26.02
C GLN A 618 6.90 -12.25 -24.64
N TRP A 619 6.06 -12.76 -23.73
CA TRP A 619 6.44 -12.85 -22.32
C TRP A 619 6.04 -14.14 -21.64
N GLN A 620 4.94 -14.79 -22.02
CA GLN A 620 4.51 -16.03 -21.37
C GLN A 620 5.65 -17.05 -21.39
N TRP A 621 6.07 -17.44 -20.19
CA TRP A 621 7.24 -18.28 -19.95
C TRP A 621 6.88 -19.67 -19.41
N TRP A 622 5.61 -19.86 -19.06
CA TRP A 622 5.06 -21.16 -18.73
C TRP A 622 4.61 -21.82 -20.03
N THR A 623 5.05 -23.04 -20.28
CA THR A 623 4.46 -23.86 -21.33
C THR A 623 3.02 -24.22 -20.92
N GLU A 624 2.07 -24.13 -21.85
CA GLU A 624 0.69 -24.58 -21.62
C GLU A 624 0.71 -26.05 -21.17
N ASN A 625 0.27 -26.28 -19.91
CA ASN A 625 -0.35 -27.48 -19.35
C ASN A 625 0.06 -27.69 -17.88
N VAL A 626 -0.54 -26.90 -16.98
CA VAL A 626 -0.75 -27.34 -15.60
C VAL A 626 -2.11 -26.79 -15.15
N GLY A 627 -3.17 -27.61 -15.23
CA GLY A 627 -4.30 -27.43 -14.30
C GLY A 627 -5.73 -27.39 -14.82
N ARG A 628 -6.05 -27.65 -16.10
CA ARG A 628 -7.38 -28.23 -16.40
C ARG A 628 -7.31 -29.69 -15.95
N LYS A 629 -7.84 -29.99 -14.76
CA LYS A 629 -8.25 -31.39 -14.48
C LYS A 629 -9.35 -31.76 -15.50
N PRO A 630 -9.39 -33.00 -16.00
CA PRO A 630 -10.58 -33.49 -16.70
C PRO A 630 -11.82 -33.36 -15.81
#